data_AF-A0A7W0HC55-F1
#
_entry.id   AF-A0A7W0HC55-F1
#
_cell.length_a   1.000
_cell.length_b   1.000
_cell.length_c   1.000
_cell.angle_alpha   90.00
_cell.angle_beta   90.00
_cell.angle_gamma   90.00
#
_symmetry.space_group_name_H-M   'P 1'
#
loop_
_entity.id
_entity.type
_entity.pdbx_description
1 polymer ?
#
loop_
_entity_poly.entity_id
_entity_poly.type
_entity_poly.pdbx_seq_one_letter_code
_entity_poly.pdbx_strand_id
1 'polypeptide(L)'
;MSIGRKSSPAAERVSNELRTESSATLRQRRLIVALSLVAGGSMGLITLYQMGIIDHLPEPPLGRLDADRVDASGEAYNLFKTPDAALGLGSYAVTLALAAAGGADRARTQPMLPVALATKVAFDALGAIFLTVEQGSKHRKFCSWCLVASAASLAMVPAVVPETRQAWKTMRGRS
;
A
#
# COMPACT_ATOMS: atom_id res chain seq x y z
N MET A 1 -34.92 -9.47 -19.63
CA MET A 1 -34.21 -8.72 -18.57
C MET A 1 -32.80 -9.27 -18.50
N SER A 2 -31.80 -8.54 -19.01
CA SER A 2 -30.41 -9.05 -19.02
C SER A 2 -29.80 -8.84 -17.64
N ILE A 3 -29.52 -9.94 -16.93
CA ILE A 3 -28.81 -9.94 -15.65
C ILE A 3 -27.32 -9.76 -15.97
N GLY A 4 -26.75 -8.59 -15.67
CA GLY A 4 -25.32 -8.35 -15.85
C GLY A 4 -24.92 -6.88 -15.79
N ARG A 5 -23.66 -6.61 -15.39
CA ARG A 5 -23.03 -5.30 -15.53
C ARG A 5 -22.79 -5.02 -17.01
N LYS A 6 -23.12 -3.82 -17.48
CA LYS A 6 -22.84 -3.40 -18.87
C LYS A 6 -21.37 -3.00 -19.00
N SER A 7 -20.70 -3.48 -20.05
CA SER A 7 -19.38 -2.98 -20.44
C SER A 7 -19.50 -1.64 -21.16
N SER A 8 -18.42 -0.86 -21.19
CA SER A 8 -18.31 0.33 -22.02
C SER A 8 -16.96 0.33 -22.77
N PRO A 9 -16.87 0.97 -23.95
CA PRO A 9 -15.61 1.08 -24.68
C PRO A 9 -14.49 1.72 -23.85
N ALA A 10 -14.82 2.62 -22.92
CA ALA A 10 -13.86 3.22 -22.01
C ALA A 10 -13.33 2.22 -20.98
N ALA A 11 -14.20 1.37 -20.42
CA ALA A 11 -13.79 0.34 -19.47
C ALA A 11 -12.91 -0.74 -20.13
N GLU A 12 -13.24 -1.13 -21.37
CA GLU A 12 -12.44 -2.07 -22.16
C GLU A 12 -11.05 -1.53 -22.48
N ARG A 13 -10.94 -0.24 -22.83
CA ARG A 13 -9.64 0.43 -23.01
C ARG A 13 -8.79 0.37 -21.75
N VAL A 14 -9.34 0.77 -20.59
CA VAL A 14 -8.61 0.70 -19.32
C VAL A 14 -8.18 -0.73 -19.00
N SER A 15 -9.05 -1.72 -19.21
CA SER A 15 -8.70 -3.14 -19.03
C SER A 15 -7.52 -3.56 -19.90
N ASN A 16 -7.54 -3.19 -21.19
CA ASN A 16 -6.46 -3.52 -22.11
C ASN A 16 -5.15 -2.81 -21.72
N GLU A 17 -5.18 -1.50 -21.50
CA GLU A 17 -4.01 -0.70 -21.09
C GLU A 17 -3.34 -1.29 -19.84
N LEU A 18 -4.11 -1.54 -18.78
CA LEU A 18 -3.59 -2.09 -17.52
C LEU A 18 -2.96 -3.48 -17.68
N ARG A 19 -3.48 -4.31 -18.59
CA ARG A 19 -2.99 -5.69 -18.81
C ARG A 19 -1.84 -5.79 -19.78
N THR A 20 -1.84 -5.00 -20.87
CA THR A 20 -0.97 -5.28 -22.03
C THR A 20 0.02 -4.17 -22.33
N GLU A 21 -0.24 -2.92 -21.92
CA GLU A 21 0.64 -1.81 -22.29
C GLU A 21 1.92 -1.79 -21.45
N SER A 22 3.06 -1.54 -22.09
CA SER A 22 4.41 -1.68 -21.49
C SER A 22 5.10 -0.35 -21.17
N SER A 23 4.36 0.76 -21.18
CA SER A 23 4.90 2.09 -20.88
C SER A 23 5.56 2.15 -19.50
N ALA A 24 6.60 2.99 -19.36
CA ALA A 24 7.36 3.09 -18.12
C ALA A 24 6.48 3.47 -16.91
N THR A 25 5.53 4.38 -17.11
CA THR A 25 4.54 4.79 -16.11
C THR A 25 3.68 3.61 -15.63
N LEU A 26 3.15 2.80 -16.54
CA LEU A 26 2.34 1.64 -16.17
C LEU A 26 3.17 0.56 -15.47
N ARG A 27 4.44 0.36 -15.85
CA ARG A 27 5.33 -0.55 -15.11
C ARG A 27 5.54 -0.09 -13.66
N GLN A 28 5.74 1.20 -13.43
CA GLN A 28 5.85 1.76 -12.08
C GLN A 28 4.55 1.60 -11.28
N ARG A 29 3.38 1.82 -11.92
CA ARG A 29 2.08 1.56 -11.28
C ARG A 29 1.90 0.09 -10.90
N ARG A 30 2.27 -0.84 -11.77
CA ARG A 30 2.23 -2.28 -11.46
C ARG A 30 3.17 -2.63 -10.30
N LEU A 31 4.34 -2.00 -10.24
CA LEU A 31 5.24 -2.14 -9.09
C LEU A 31 4.57 -1.63 -7.80
N ILE A 32 3.94 -0.46 -7.81
CA ILE A 32 3.20 0.08 -6.64
C ILE A 32 2.07 -0.87 -6.23
N VAL A 33 1.31 -1.41 -7.19
CA VAL A 33 0.27 -2.42 -6.94
C VAL A 33 0.86 -3.67 -6.27
N ALA A 34 1.96 -4.21 -6.81
CA ALA A 34 2.61 -5.38 -6.24
C ALA A 34 3.14 -5.12 -4.83
N LEU A 35 3.79 -3.98 -4.59
CA LEU A 35 4.28 -3.58 -3.27
C LEU A 35 3.14 -3.35 -2.28
N SER A 36 2.02 -2.78 -2.72
CA SER A 36 0.81 -2.60 -1.90
C SER A 36 0.20 -3.95 -1.51
N LEU A 37 0.20 -4.93 -2.42
CA LEU A 37 -0.25 -6.29 -2.12
C LEU A 37 0.70 -7.02 -1.17
N VAL A 38 2.01 -6.83 -1.28
CA VAL A 38 2.99 -7.37 -0.32
C VAL A 38 2.77 -6.76 1.06
N ALA A 39 2.69 -5.43 1.16
CA ALA A 39 2.47 -4.75 2.44
C ALA A 39 1.11 -5.12 3.05
N GLY A 40 0.05 -5.11 2.25
CA GLY A 40 -1.28 -5.54 2.68
C GLY A 40 -1.31 -7.02 3.08
N GLY A 41 -0.62 -7.90 2.35
CA GLY A 41 -0.50 -9.32 2.68
C GLY A 41 0.18 -9.55 4.03
N SER A 42 1.28 -8.85 4.30
CA SER A 42 1.93 -8.85 5.62
C SER A 42 0.97 -8.39 6.72
N MET A 43 0.26 -7.28 6.50
CA MET A 43 -0.75 -6.76 7.45
C MET A 43 -1.90 -7.75 7.66
N GLY A 44 -2.31 -8.48 6.62
CA GLY A 44 -3.31 -9.53 6.71
C GLY A 44 -2.87 -10.66 7.63
N LEU A 45 -1.63 -11.14 7.50
CA LEU A 45 -1.09 -12.17 8.40
C LEU A 45 -1.03 -11.69 9.85
N ILE A 46 -0.55 -10.47 10.08
CA ILE A 46 -0.52 -9.87 11.43
C ILE A 46 -1.95 -9.69 11.96
N THR A 47 -2.92 -9.33 11.11
CA THR A 47 -4.33 -9.23 11.51
C THR A 47 -4.89 -10.59 11.96
N LEU A 48 -4.54 -11.68 11.27
CA LEU A 48 -4.96 -13.02 11.70
C LEU A 48 -4.41 -13.34 13.10
N TYR A 49 -3.17 -12.96 13.38
CA TYR A 49 -2.54 -13.12 14.69
C TYR A 49 -3.20 -12.25 15.77
N GLN A 50 -3.36 -10.95 15.51
CA GLN A 50 -3.96 -10.01 16.46
C GLN A 50 -5.42 -10.32 16.79
N MET A 51 -6.12 -10.98 15.88
CA MET A 51 -7.49 -11.44 16.10
C MET A 51 -7.56 -12.84 16.75
N GLY A 52 -6.42 -13.48 17.02
CA GLY A 52 -6.34 -14.81 17.63
C GLY A 52 -6.79 -15.96 16.71
N ILE A 53 -6.76 -15.76 15.38
CA ILE A 53 -7.06 -16.81 14.40
C ILE A 53 -5.87 -17.76 14.23
N ILE A 54 -4.66 -17.21 14.34
CA ILE A 54 -3.41 -17.98 14.42
C ILE A 54 -2.72 -17.65 15.74
N ASP A 55 -2.11 -18.65 16.34
CA ASP A 55 -1.51 -18.48 17.67
C ASP A 55 -0.17 -17.73 17.62
N HIS A 56 0.62 -17.91 16.55
CA HIS A 56 1.99 -17.39 16.40
C HIS A 56 2.22 -16.90 14.96
N LEU A 57 3.04 -15.85 14.80
CA LEU A 57 3.46 -15.39 13.48
C LEU A 57 4.66 -16.21 12.97
N PRO A 58 4.64 -16.67 11.70
CA PRO A 58 5.77 -17.38 11.13
C PRO A 58 6.94 -16.42 10.96
N GLU A 59 7.97 -16.55 11.80
CA GLU A 59 9.10 -15.63 11.84
C GLU A 59 10.47 -16.34 11.68
N PRO A 60 11.45 -15.74 10.95
CA PRO A 60 12.80 -16.29 10.89
C PRO A 60 13.47 -16.32 12.26
N PRO A 61 14.21 -17.39 12.62
CA PRO A 61 14.82 -17.54 13.94
C PRO A 61 16.07 -16.65 14.10
N LEU A 62 15.86 -15.36 14.26
CA LEU A 62 16.91 -14.35 14.48
C LEU A 62 16.67 -13.68 15.83
N GLY A 63 17.71 -13.56 16.68
CA GLY A 63 17.55 -13.16 18.09
C GLY A 63 16.96 -11.76 18.36
N ARG A 64 16.86 -10.90 17.34
CA ARG A 64 16.21 -9.58 17.42
C ARG A 64 14.79 -9.54 16.85
N LEU A 65 14.36 -10.62 16.20
CA LEU A 65 13.00 -10.77 15.70
C LEU A 65 12.14 -11.42 16.78
N ASP A 66 11.01 -10.80 17.06
CA ASP A 66 9.97 -11.31 17.96
C ASP A 66 8.63 -10.66 17.59
N ALA A 67 8.04 -11.10 16.47
CA ALA A 67 6.80 -10.56 15.94
C ALA A 67 5.66 -10.65 16.97
N ASP A 68 5.51 -11.81 17.62
CA ASP A 68 4.47 -12.05 18.61
C ASP A 68 4.51 -11.00 19.74
N ARG A 69 5.71 -10.72 20.28
CA ARG A 69 5.87 -9.71 21.33
C ARG A 69 5.54 -8.29 20.85
N VAL A 70 5.86 -7.97 19.60
CA VAL A 70 5.60 -6.64 19.02
C VAL A 70 4.11 -6.48 18.73
N ASP A 71 3.52 -7.43 18.01
CA ASP A 71 2.18 -7.30 17.46
C ASP A 71 1.07 -7.63 18.50
N ALA A 72 1.41 -8.33 19.59
CA ALA A 72 0.52 -8.50 20.75
C ALA A 72 0.66 -7.39 21.80
N SER A 73 1.53 -6.40 21.59
CA SER A 73 1.70 -5.29 22.54
C SER A 73 0.47 -4.39 22.59
N GLY A 74 0.26 -3.70 23.72
CA GLY A 74 -0.90 -2.79 23.87
C GLY A 74 -0.85 -1.61 22.89
N GLU A 75 0.35 -1.20 22.49
CA GLU A 75 0.61 -0.17 21.47
C GLU A 75 -0.03 -0.56 20.12
N ALA A 76 0.05 -1.82 19.74
CA ALA A 76 -0.51 -2.36 18.50
C ALA A 76 -2.06 -2.31 18.45
N TYR A 77 -2.73 -2.01 19.56
CA TYR A 77 -4.19 -1.83 19.64
C TYR A 77 -4.57 -0.42 20.07
N ASN A 78 -3.61 0.51 20.16
CA ASN A 78 -3.87 1.77 20.84
C ASN A 78 -4.85 2.67 20.07
N LEU A 79 -4.81 2.62 18.73
CA LEU A 79 -5.67 3.42 17.88
C LEU A 79 -7.09 2.83 17.84
N PHE A 80 -8.07 3.55 18.39
CA PHE A 80 -9.47 3.14 18.50
C PHE A 80 -9.73 1.80 19.21
N LYS A 81 -8.75 1.25 19.95
CA LYS A 81 -8.84 -0.11 20.51
C LYS A 81 -9.01 -1.17 19.42
N THR A 82 -8.40 -0.91 18.26
CA THR A 82 -8.48 -1.74 17.06
C THR A 82 -7.08 -2.23 16.71
N PRO A 83 -6.94 -3.48 16.24
CA PRO A 83 -5.67 -3.99 15.72
C PRO A 83 -5.08 -3.06 14.65
N ASP A 84 -3.86 -2.59 14.85
CA ASP A 84 -3.17 -1.67 13.94
C ASP A 84 -2.94 -2.30 12.56
N ALA A 85 -2.69 -3.61 12.50
CA ALA A 85 -2.51 -4.32 11.24
C ALA A 85 -3.82 -4.37 10.42
N ALA A 86 -4.99 -4.41 11.07
CA ALA A 86 -6.27 -4.34 10.37
C ALA A 86 -6.48 -2.96 9.74
N LEU A 87 -6.11 -1.90 10.46
CA LEU A 87 -6.12 -0.53 9.93
C LEU A 87 -5.08 -0.37 8.81
N GLY A 88 -3.90 -0.95 8.97
CA GLY A 88 -2.85 -0.99 7.96
C GLY A 88 -3.28 -1.70 6.68
N LEU A 89 -3.95 -2.86 6.80
CA LEU A 89 -4.53 -3.60 5.69
C LEU A 89 -5.53 -2.73 4.91
N GLY A 90 -6.44 -2.07 5.61
CA GLY A 90 -7.38 -1.12 4.99
C GLY A 90 -6.67 0.05 4.30
N SER A 91 -5.62 0.57 4.93
CA SER A 91 -4.78 1.64 4.37
C SER A 91 -4.14 1.21 3.04
N TYR A 92 -3.52 0.03 2.98
CA TYR A 92 -2.91 -0.48 1.75
C TYR A 92 -3.94 -0.86 0.68
N ALA A 93 -5.16 -1.26 1.06
CA ALA A 93 -6.25 -1.45 0.10
C ALA A 93 -6.63 -0.15 -0.62
N VAL A 94 -6.62 0.99 0.08
CA VAL A 94 -6.82 2.31 -0.54
C VAL A 94 -5.68 2.63 -1.50
N THR A 95 -4.42 2.41 -1.10
CA THR A 95 -3.25 2.62 -1.98
C THR A 95 -3.33 1.76 -3.24
N LEU A 96 -3.69 0.49 -3.08
CA LEU A 96 -3.91 -0.46 -4.18
C LEU A 96 -4.99 0.05 -5.14
N ALA A 97 -6.14 0.47 -4.62
CA ALA A 97 -7.24 0.99 -5.43
C ALA A 97 -6.83 2.25 -6.21
N LEU A 98 -6.15 3.19 -5.55
CA LEU A 98 -5.64 4.41 -6.19
C LEU A 98 -4.59 4.08 -7.27
N ALA A 99 -3.71 3.10 -7.06
CA ALA A 99 -2.73 2.70 -8.06
C ALA A 99 -3.37 2.01 -9.28
N ALA A 100 -4.38 1.18 -9.04
CA ALA A 100 -5.09 0.43 -10.07
C ALA A 100 -6.08 1.28 -10.90
N ALA A 101 -6.60 2.38 -10.35
CA ALA A 101 -7.61 3.19 -11.02
C ALA A 101 -7.08 3.97 -12.24
N GLY A 102 -7.87 4.04 -13.33
CA GLY A 102 -7.59 4.89 -14.49
C GLY A 102 -6.59 4.30 -15.51
N GLY A 103 -6.72 4.77 -16.75
CA GLY A 103 -5.91 4.33 -17.90
C GLY A 103 -4.48 4.87 -17.91
N ALA A 104 -3.75 4.62 -19.00
CA ALA A 104 -2.36 5.03 -19.19
C ALA A 104 -2.17 6.56 -19.13
N ASP A 105 -3.10 7.30 -19.74
CA ASP A 105 -3.07 8.76 -19.82
C ASP A 105 -3.70 9.48 -18.61
N ARG A 106 -3.94 8.77 -17.50
CA ARG A 106 -4.64 9.33 -16.32
C ARG A 106 -3.95 10.56 -15.73
N ALA A 107 -2.63 10.69 -15.85
CA ALA A 107 -1.91 11.87 -15.42
C ALA A 107 -2.34 13.15 -16.16
N ARG A 108 -2.80 13.03 -17.41
CA ARG A 108 -3.29 14.16 -18.22
C ARG A 108 -4.80 14.36 -18.08
N THR A 109 -5.57 13.27 -18.07
CA THR A 109 -7.04 13.33 -18.07
C THR A 109 -7.61 13.52 -16.67
N GLN A 110 -6.97 12.96 -15.64
CA GLN A 110 -7.42 12.95 -14.25
C GLN A 110 -6.24 13.21 -13.29
N PRO A 111 -5.58 14.38 -13.36
CA PRO A 111 -4.33 14.64 -12.62
C PRO A 111 -4.46 14.57 -11.09
N MET A 112 -5.67 14.75 -10.55
CA MET A 112 -5.93 14.59 -9.11
C MET A 112 -5.69 13.15 -8.62
N LEU A 113 -5.86 12.15 -9.49
CA LEU A 113 -5.74 10.75 -9.09
C LEU A 113 -4.28 10.34 -8.80
N PRO A 114 -3.28 10.62 -9.66
CA PRO A 114 -1.88 10.40 -9.30
C PRO A 114 -1.40 11.23 -8.11
N VAL A 115 -1.91 12.44 -7.93
CA VAL A 115 -1.57 13.29 -6.77
C VAL A 115 -2.09 12.67 -5.48
N ALA A 116 -3.35 12.22 -5.46
CA ALA A 116 -3.93 11.51 -4.33
C ALA A 116 -3.14 10.22 -4.00
N LEU A 117 -2.74 9.46 -5.01
CA LEU A 117 -1.86 8.30 -4.83
C LEU A 117 -0.52 8.70 -4.19
N ALA A 118 0.12 9.76 -4.68
CA ALA A 118 1.39 10.24 -4.13
C ALA A 118 1.28 10.66 -2.67
N THR A 119 0.24 11.42 -2.32
CA THR A 119 -0.05 11.81 -0.95
C THR A 119 -0.26 10.59 -0.07
N LYS A 120 -0.99 9.59 -0.55
CA LYS A 120 -1.24 8.36 0.20
C LYS A 120 0.03 7.53 0.40
N VAL A 121 0.85 7.37 -0.63
CA VAL A 121 2.16 6.69 -0.53
C VAL A 121 3.08 7.40 0.46
N ALA A 122 3.09 8.75 0.47
CA ALA A 122 3.85 9.50 1.46
C ALA A 122 3.37 9.25 2.89
N PHE A 123 2.05 9.23 3.10
CA PHE A 123 1.46 8.90 4.40
C PHE A 123 1.85 7.48 4.87
N ASP A 124 1.75 6.49 3.98
CA ASP A 124 2.14 5.10 4.29
C ASP A 124 3.63 4.99 4.63
N ALA A 125 4.50 5.66 3.87
CA ALA A 125 5.94 5.67 4.11
C ALA A 125 6.30 6.32 5.46
N LEU A 126 5.66 7.45 5.81
CA LEU A 126 5.88 8.11 7.10
C LEU A 126 5.40 7.23 8.27
N GLY A 127 4.21 6.62 8.13
CA GLY A 127 3.70 5.67 9.12
C GLY A 127 4.62 4.47 9.30
N ALA A 128 5.11 3.89 8.21
CA ALA A 128 6.07 2.79 8.22
C ALA A 128 7.38 3.15 8.95
N ILE A 129 7.94 4.33 8.68
CA ILE A 129 9.14 4.82 9.37
C ILE A 129 8.86 4.96 10.86
N PHE A 130 7.75 5.63 11.23
CA PHE A 130 7.38 5.85 12.63
C PHE A 130 7.26 4.54 13.41
N LEU A 131 6.50 3.57 12.89
CA LEU A 131 6.32 2.26 13.53
C LEU A 131 7.63 1.48 13.62
N THR A 132 8.47 1.53 12.58
CA THR A 132 9.78 0.86 12.60
C THR A 132 10.70 1.44 13.69
N VAL A 133 10.70 2.77 13.86
CA VAL A 133 11.44 3.45 14.93
C VAL A 133 10.88 3.10 16.30
N GLU A 134 9.55 3.00 16.43
CA GLU A 134 8.89 2.60 17.68
C GLU A 134 9.28 1.17 18.11
N GLN A 135 9.27 0.21 17.18
CA GLN A 135 9.71 -1.17 17.44
C GLN A 135 11.15 -1.23 17.98
N GLY A 136 12.07 -0.53 17.32
CA GLY A 136 13.47 -0.50 17.71
C GLY A 136 13.72 0.19 19.06
N SER A 137 13.01 1.28 19.33
CA SER A 137 13.21 2.09 20.54
C SER A 137 12.50 1.55 21.78
N LYS A 138 11.23 1.12 21.65
CA LYS A 138 10.42 0.66 22.79
C LYS A 138 10.55 -0.83 23.04
N HIS A 139 10.42 -1.65 22.00
CA HIS A 139 10.34 -3.11 22.15
C HIS A 139 11.72 -3.79 22.11
N ARG A 140 12.74 -3.12 21.54
CA ARG A 140 14.09 -3.68 21.26
C ARG A 140 14.03 -4.99 20.45
N LYS A 141 12.92 -5.18 19.75
CA LYS A 141 12.55 -6.33 18.93
C LYS A 141 11.85 -5.80 17.69
N PHE A 142 11.93 -6.56 16.61
CA PHE A 142 11.28 -6.19 15.35
C PHE A 142 10.36 -7.32 14.89
N CYS A 143 9.26 -6.96 14.28
CA CYS A 143 8.42 -7.89 13.55
C CYS A 143 8.90 -7.97 12.09
N SER A 144 9.26 -9.18 11.63
CA SER A 144 9.71 -9.37 10.25
C SER A 144 8.66 -8.96 9.21
N TRP A 145 7.39 -9.26 9.46
CA TRP A 145 6.27 -8.90 8.58
C TRP A 145 6.04 -7.39 8.51
N CYS A 146 6.18 -6.70 9.64
CA CYS A 146 6.17 -5.25 9.71
C CYS A 146 7.34 -4.65 8.90
N LEU A 147 8.55 -5.21 9.01
CA LEU A 147 9.71 -4.75 8.23
C LEU A 147 9.51 -4.95 6.72
N VAL A 148 8.91 -6.07 6.31
CA VAL A 148 8.53 -6.31 4.91
C VAL A 148 7.54 -5.25 4.41
N ALA A 149 6.50 -4.97 5.20
CA ALA A 149 5.52 -3.93 4.85
C ALA A 149 6.18 -2.53 4.79
N SER A 150 7.05 -2.21 5.75
CA SER A 150 7.79 -0.94 5.77
C SER A 150 8.72 -0.79 4.58
N ALA A 151 9.47 -1.84 4.22
CA ALA A 151 10.34 -1.84 3.06
C ALA A 151 9.54 -1.65 1.76
N ALA A 152 8.41 -2.34 1.63
CA ALA A 152 7.52 -2.19 0.49
C ALA A 152 6.96 -0.76 0.37
N SER A 153 6.55 -0.16 1.49
CA SER A 153 6.05 1.22 1.55
C SER A 153 7.09 2.25 1.15
N LEU A 154 8.33 2.08 1.62
CA LEU A 154 9.44 2.94 1.22
C LEU A 154 9.79 2.78 -0.27
N ALA A 155 9.74 1.55 -0.79
CA ALA A 155 10.01 1.28 -2.20
C ALA A 155 8.95 1.90 -3.15
N MET A 156 7.72 2.13 -2.68
CA MET A 156 6.68 2.82 -3.46
C MET A 156 6.99 4.30 -3.69
N VAL A 157 7.74 4.95 -2.79
CA VAL A 157 8.05 6.39 -2.86
C VAL A 157 8.74 6.79 -4.18
N PRO A 158 9.88 6.20 -4.58
CA PRO A 158 10.49 6.55 -5.87
C PRO A 158 9.62 6.17 -7.08
N ALA A 159 8.81 5.11 -6.96
CA ALA A 159 7.97 4.62 -8.05
C ALA A 159 6.82 5.59 -8.39
N VAL A 160 6.27 6.32 -7.40
CA VAL A 160 5.13 7.23 -7.63
C VAL A 160 5.55 8.60 -8.20
N VAL A 161 6.83 8.96 -8.10
CA VAL A 161 7.34 10.30 -8.48
C VAL A 161 7.10 10.65 -9.96
N PRO A 162 7.39 9.80 -10.96
CA PRO A 162 7.33 10.21 -12.36
C PRO A 162 5.92 10.54 -12.84
N GLU A 163 4.94 9.73 -12.44
CA GLU A 163 3.53 9.96 -12.78
C GLU A 163 3.00 11.23 -12.09
N THR A 164 3.35 11.42 -10.81
CA THR A 164 2.96 12.60 -10.03
C THR A 164 3.52 13.88 -10.64
N ARG A 165 4.78 13.86 -11.08
CA ARG A 165 5.41 15.00 -11.76
C ARG A 165 4.68 15.37 -13.05
N GLN A 166 4.21 14.39 -13.82
CA GLN A 166 3.40 14.64 -15.01
C GLN A 166 2.05 15.26 -14.66
N ALA A 167 1.33 14.67 -13.69
CA ALA A 167 0.05 15.19 -13.22
C ALA A 167 0.16 16.62 -12.69
N TRP A 168 1.20 16.91 -11.89
CA TRP A 168 1.45 18.24 -11.34
C TRP A 168 1.74 19.29 -12.42
N LYS A 169 2.48 18.93 -13.48
CA LYS A 169 2.66 19.81 -14.64
C LYS A 169 1.34 20.09 -15.34
N THR A 170 0.50 19.07 -15.53
CA THR A 170 -0.83 19.24 -16.14
C THR A 170 -1.73 20.15 -15.32
N MET A 171 -1.73 20.07 -13.98
CA MET A 171 -2.51 20.98 -13.13
C MET A 171 -2.01 22.42 -13.23
N ARG A 172 -0.69 22.63 -13.17
CA ARG A 172 -0.11 23.98 -13.27
C ARG A 172 -0.31 24.65 -14.63
N GLY A 173 -0.36 23.88 -15.71
CA GLY A 173 -0.64 24.41 -17.05
C GLY A 173 -2.12 24.69 -17.33
N ARG A 174 -3.02 24.38 -16.38
CA ARG A 174 -4.46 24.67 -16.45
C ARG A 174 -4.87 25.88 -15.61
N SER A 175 -3.92 26.46 -14.87
CA SER A 175 -4.10 27.64 -14.01
C SER A 175 -3.48 28.86 -14.65
#